data_AF-A0A0T5ZRT5-F1
#
_entry.id   AF-A0A0T5ZRT5-F1
#
_cell.length_a   1.000
_cell.length_b   1.000
_cell.length_c   1.000
_cell.angle_alpha   90.00
_cell.angle_beta   90.00
_cell.angle_gamma   90.00
#
_symmetry.space_group_name_H-M   'P 1'
#
loop_
_entity.id
_entity.type
_entity.pdbx_description
1 polymer ?
#
loop_
_entity_poly.entity_id
_entity_poly.type
_entity_poly.pdbx_seq_one_letter_code
_entity_poly.pdbx_strand_id
1 'polypeptide(L)'
;MRHRRVGRKLGVVTKHRKALFRNMVTDFFRNGRIETTDTRAKELRRISEKIITLAKRGTLHARRQAASVIRDKEVLKKLFDEIASKYKERPGGYTRIVKLGSRRGDNAPISLLELVEEAFEPKRKKKSKATPKAPKPVKEKPKAKSQKKEAAEELGLIEGEKPKEVSPPQEETAQETILEPEKKTE
;
A
#
# COMPACT_ATOMS: atom_id res chain seq x y z
N MET A 1 -11.92 15.39 -25.96
CA MET A 1 -12.28 14.40 -24.90
C MET A 1 -11.49 14.63 -23.63
N ARG A 2 -11.99 14.17 -22.47
CA ARG A 2 -11.27 14.22 -21.18
C ARG A 2 -10.58 12.88 -20.89
N HIS A 3 -9.47 12.57 -21.56
CA HIS A 3 -8.72 11.32 -21.31
C HIS A 3 -8.04 11.32 -19.93
N ARG A 4 -7.94 10.13 -19.30
CA ARG A 4 -7.25 9.87 -18.02
C ARG A 4 -7.69 10.75 -16.83
N ARG A 5 -8.87 11.38 -16.90
CA ARG A 5 -9.42 12.14 -15.76
C ARG A 5 -10.08 11.21 -14.75
N VAL A 6 -9.34 10.86 -13.71
CA VAL A 6 -9.82 10.00 -12.62
C VAL A 6 -10.39 10.84 -11.48
N GLY A 7 -11.64 10.57 -11.10
CA GLY A 7 -12.34 11.19 -9.98
C GLY A 7 -13.32 12.30 -10.39
N ARG A 8 -14.31 12.55 -9.52
CA ARG A 8 -15.41 13.48 -9.78
C ARG A 8 -15.08 14.89 -9.28
N LYS A 9 -15.47 15.92 -10.06
CA LYS A 9 -15.30 17.33 -9.64
C LYS A 9 -16.35 17.79 -8.61
N LEU A 10 -17.51 17.13 -8.57
CA LEU A 10 -18.63 17.41 -7.66
C LEU A 10 -19.16 18.86 -7.69
N GLY A 11 -18.88 19.63 -8.75
CA GLY A 11 -19.26 21.04 -8.82
C GLY A 11 -18.44 21.95 -7.89
N VAL A 12 -17.36 21.44 -7.30
CA VAL A 12 -16.58 22.15 -6.28
C VAL A 12 -15.17 22.49 -6.80
N VAL A 13 -14.69 23.69 -6.46
CA VAL A 13 -13.31 24.11 -6.70
C VAL A 13 -12.29 23.17 -6.05
N THR A 14 -11.13 22.97 -6.68
CA THR A 14 -10.18 21.92 -6.24
C THR A 14 -9.70 22.08 -4.80
N LYS A 15 -9.45 23.33 -4.33
CA LYS A 15 -9.02 23.60 -2.95
C LYS A 15 -10.09 23.18 -1.93
N HIS A 16 -11.33 23.61 -2.13
CA HIS A 16 -12.45 23.25 -1.26
C HIS A 16 -12.75 21.74 -1.34
N ARG A 17 -12.70 21.13 -2.52
CA ARG A 17 -12.90 19.68 -2.66
C ARG A 17 -11.88 18.89 -1.84
N LYS A 18 -10.60 19.26 -1.89
CA LYS A 18 -9.55 18.63 -1.06
C LYS A 18 -9.83 18.79 0.44
N ALA A 19 -10.26 19.98 0.87
CA ALA A 19 -10.60 20.23 2.28
C ALA A 19 -11.82 19.41 2.74
N LEU A 20 -12.89 19.39 1.93
CA LEU A 20 -14.10 18.60 2.19
C LEU A 20 -13.78 17.12 2.42
N PHE A 21 -13.00 16.51 1.50
CA PHE A 21 -12.64 15.10 1.64
C PHE A 21 -11.70 14.83 2.81
N ARG A 22 -10.80 15.74 3.18
CA ARG A 22 -9.96 15.58 4.38
C ARG A 22 -10.83 15.50 5.65
N ASN A 23 -11.84 16.36 5.75
CA ASN A 23 -12.76 16.36 6.88
C ASN A 23 -13.59 15.07 6.89
N MET A 24 -14.23 14.73 5.76
CA MET A 24 -15.03 13.51 5.64
C MET A 24 -14.26 12.22 5.93
N VAL A 25 -12.99 12.14 5.50
CA VAL A 25 -12.11 10.99 5.81
C VAL A 25 -11.84 10.91 7.31
N THR A 26 -11.58 12.06 7.94
CA THR A 26 -11.32 12.12 9.39
C THR A 26 -12.56 11.66 10.16
N ASP A 27 -13.74 12.17 9.81
CA ASP A 27 -15.02 11.79 10.43
C ASP A 27 -15.35 10.31 10.18
N PHE A 28 -15.08 9.81 8.97
CA PHE A 28 -15.27 8.41 8.62
C PHE A 28 -14.43 7.48 9.50
N PHE A 29 -13.15 7.76 9.72
CA PHE A 29 -12.31 6.92 10.58
C PHE A 29 -12.58 7.11 12.07
N ARG A 30 -13.06 8.29 12.47
CA ARG A 30 -13.51 8.53 13.84
C ARG A 30 -14.69 7.63 14.20
N ASN A 31 -15.71 7.62 13.34
CA ASN A 31 -17.00 6.97 13.61
C ASN A 31 -17.14 5.57 13.02
N GLY A 32 -16.29 5.19 12.05
CA GLY A 32 -16.37 3.92 11.31
C GLY A 32 -17.44 3.87 10.21
N ARG A 33 -18.35 4.86 10.17
CA ARG A 33 -19.40 5.01 9.16
C ARG A 33 -19.71 6.48 8.88
N ILE A 34 -20.14 6.78 7.67
CA ILE A 34 -20.59 8.12 7.28
C ILE A 34 -21.70 8.05 6.23
N GLU A 35 -22.75 8.82 6.45
CA GLU A 35 -23.85 8.97 5.50
C GLU A 35 -23.62 10.19 4.62
N THR A 36 -23.65 10.00 3.30
CA THR A 36 -23.44 11.10 2.36
C THR A 36 -24.09 10.82 1.00
N THR A 37 -24.03 11.78 0.09
CA THR A 37 -24.48 11.58 -1.29
C THR A 37 -23.66 10.49 -1.98
N ASP A 38 -24.28 9.66 -2.81
CA ASP A 38 -23.63 8.53 -3.48
C ASP A 38 -22.33 8.91 -4.22
N THR A 39 -22.34 10.06 -4.88
CA THR A 39 -21.18 10.56 -5.63
C THR A 39 -20.01 10.90 -4.72
N ARG A 40 -20.27 11.43 -3.52
CA ARG A 40 -19.27 11.68 -2.48
C ARG A 40 -18.80 10.38 -1.83
N ALA A 41 -19.70 9.44 -1.55
CA ALA A 41 -19.36 8.14 -0.96
C ALA A 41 -18.38 7.35 -1.86
N LYS A 42 -18.63 7.33 -3.17
CA LYS A 42 -17.76 6.67 -4.16
C LYS A 42 -16.37 7.27 -4.23
N GLU A 43 -16.24 8.59 -4.15
CA GLU A 43 -14.93 9.25 -4.15
C GLU A 43 -14.22 9.10 -2.80
N LEU A 44 -14.98 9.15 -1.70
CA LEU A 44 -14.46 8.93 -0.35
C LEU A 44 -13.88 7.52 -0.22
N ARG A 45 -14.58 6.49 -0.70
CA ARG A 45 -14.09 5.10 -0.77
C ARG A 45 -12.71 5.00 -1.39
N ARG A 46 -12.48 5.67 -2.53
CA ARG A 46 -11.19 5.67 -3.23
C ARG A 46 -10.05 6.25 -2.38
N ILE A 47 -10.35 7.23 -1.52
CA ILE A 47 -9.36 7.86 -0.64
C ILE A 47 -9.16 6.99 0.61
N SER A 48 -10.24 6.55 1.25
CA SER A 48 -10.20 5.74 2.47
C SER A 48 -9.49 4.41 2.26
N GLU A 49 -9.75 3.69 1.15
CA GLU A 49 -9.08 2.41 0.86
C GLU A 49 -7.56 2.57 0.74
N LYS A 50 -7.09 3.66 0.14
CA LYS A 50 -5.65 3.96 0.04
C LYS A 50 -5.05 4.24 1.41
N ILE A 51 -5.76 4.98 2.25
CA ILE A 51 -5.28 5.31 3.59
C ILE A 51 -5.19 4.07 4.48
N ILE A 52 -6.18 3.17 4.42
CA ILE A 52 -6.11 1.88 5.15
C ILE A 52 -4.94 1.03 4.62
N THR A 53 -4.70 1.05 3.31
CA THR A 53 -3.55 0.37 2.72
C THR A 53 -2.21 0.93 3.22
N LEU A 54 -2.10 2.25 3.40
CA LEU A 54 -0.94 2.88 4.03
C LEU A 54 -0.83 2.47 5.51
N ALA A 55 -1.95 2.47 6.24
CA ALA A 55 -1.99 2.10 7.64
C ALA A 55 -1.46 0.68 7.88
N LYS A 56 -1.88 -0.27 7.03
CA LYS A 56 -1.40 -1.66 7.04
C LYS A 56 0.11 -1.81 6.87
N ARG A 57 0.78 -0.87 6.17
CA ARG A 57 2.24 -0.91 6.01
C ARG A 57 2.98 -0.57 7.29
N GLY A 58 2.37 0.22 8.19
CA GLY A 58 2.91 0.52 9.53
C GLY A 58 4.16 1.41 9.59
N THR A 59 4.82 1.73 8.48
CA THR A 59 6.08 2.50 8.49
C THR A 59 5.90 3.97 8.86
N LEU A 60 6.95 4.62 9.36
CA LEU A 60 6.96 6.07 9.65
C LEU A 60 6.61 6.90 8.40
N HIS A 61 7.10 6.49 7.23
CA HIS A 61 6.77 7.16 5.98
C HIS A 61 5.27 7.05 5.65
N ALA A 62 4.67 5.88 5.85
CA ALA A 62 3.22 5.69 5.66
C ALA A 62 2.40 6.55 6.65
N ARG A 63 2.83 6.65 7.92
CA ARG A 63 2.23 7.55 8.92
C ARG A 63 2.27 9.02 8.47
N ARG A 64 3.42 9.50 7.96
CA ARG A 64 3.55 10.88 7.42
C ARG A 64 2.66 11.11 6.20
N GLN A 65 2.55 10.13 5.30
CA GLN A 65 1.64 10.22 4.15
C GLN A 65 0.17 10.31 4.58
N ALA A 66 -0.26 9.48 5.54
CA ALA A 66 -1.62 9.54 6.08
C ALA A 66 -1.91 10.88 6.78
N ALA A 67 -0.93 11.41 7.53
CA ALA A 67 -1.03 12.70 8.23
C ALA A 67 -1.22 13.90 7.28
N SER A 68 -0.81 13.78 6.01
CA SER A 68 -1.06 14.82 4.99
C SER A 68 -2.55 15.00 4.63
N VAL A 69 -3.37 14.00 4.98
CA VAL A 69 -4.82 13.98 4.75
C VAL A 69 -5.57 14.11 6.07
N ILE A 70 -5.26 13.26 7.05
CA ILE A 70 -5.89 13.22 8.38
C ILE A 70 -5.04 14.06 9.33
N ARG A 71 -5.55 15.22 9.74
CA ARG A 71 -4.81 16.13 10.63
C ARG A 71 -4.96 15.81 12.11
N ASP A 72 -6.03 15.10 12.46
CA ASP A 72 -6.30 14.70 13.83
C ASP A 72 -5.38 13.53 14.24
N LYS A 73 -4.61 13.75 15.30
CA LYS A 73 -3.64 12.78 15.83
C LYS A 73 -4.33 11.57 16.46
N GLU A 74 -5.49 11.75 17.08
CA GLU A 74 -6.22 10.67 17.74
C GLU A 74 -6.78 9.70 16.70
N VAL A 75 -7.41 10.24 15.65
CA VAL A 75 -7.92 9.45 14.53
C VAL A 75 -6.77 8.75 13.81
N LEU A 76 -5.62 9.42 13.65
CA LEU A 76 -4.44 8.79 13.05
C LEU A 76 -3.91 7.65 13.91
N LYS A 77 -3.87 7.79 15.24
CA LYS A 77 -3.50 6.71 16.16
C LYS A 77 -4.47 5.52 16.03
N LYS A 78 -5.77 5.78 16.13
CA LYS A 78 -6.84 4.77 15.95
C LYS A 78 -6.72 4.00 14.63
N LEU A 79 -6.40 4.71 13.55
CA LEU A 79 -6.23 4.12 12.23
C LEU A 79 -5.07 3.10 12.19
N PHE A 80 -3.92 3.43 12.78
CA PHE A 80 -2.74 2.55 12.74
C PHE A 80 -2.76 1.45 13.79
N ASP A 81 -3.37 1.69 14.95
CA ASP A 81 -3.33 0.75 16.07
C ASP A 81 -4.51 -0.25 15.97
N GLU A 82 -5.73 0.24 15.77
CA GLU A 82 -6.94 -0.60 15.76
C GLU A 82 -7.32 -1.05 14.35
N ILE A 83 -7.53 -0.10 13.44
CA ILE A 83 -8.12 -0.36 12.12
C ILE A 83 -7.16 -1.16 11.24
N ALA A 84 -5.87 -0.81 11.23
CA ALA A 84 -4.86 -1.52 10.44
C ALA A 84 -4.74 -2.99 10.87
N SER A 85 -4.80 -3.25 12.18
CA SER A 85 -4.73 -4.61 12.76
C SER A 85 -5.90 -5.47 12.28
N LYS A 86 -7.13 -4.94 12.32
CA LYS A 86 -8.33 -5.64 11.83
C LYS A 86 -8.25 -6.05 10.35
N TYR A 87 -7.58 -5.25 9.52
CA TYR A 87 -7.54 -5.45 8.07
C TYR A 87 -6.25 -6.08 7.54
N LYS A 88 -5.36 -6.55 8.41
CA LYS A 88 -4.04 -7.07 8.02
C LYS A 88 -4.12 -8.16 6.95
N GLU A 89 -5.04 -9.10 7.10
CA GLU A 89 -5.21 -10.26 6.22
C GLU A 89 -6.02 -9.97 4.95
N ARG A 90 -6.88 -8.94 4.98
CA ARG A 90 -7.77 -8.59 3.86
C ARG A 90 -6.99 -7.86 2.76
N PRO A 91 -6.93 -8.34 1.50
CA PRO A 91 -6.14 -7.70 0.44
C PRO A 91 -6.72 -6.36 -0.06
N GLY A 92 -8.02 -6.11 0.14
CA GLY A 92 -8.70 -4.89 -0.29
C GLY A 92 -10.19 -4.93 0.02
N GLY A 93 -10.91 -3.87 -0.37
CA GLY A 93 -12.35 -3.77 -0.09
C GLY A 93 -12.63 -3.64 1.41
N TYR A 94 -11.95 -2.70 2.06
CA TYR A 94 -12.10 -2.43 3.50
C TYR A 94 -13.39 -1.68 3.85
N THR A 95 -14.01 -1.06 2.84
CA THR A 95 -15.21 -0.24 3.00
C THR A 95 -16.35 -0.77 2.14
N ARG A 96 -17.57 -0.69 2.66
CA ARG A 96 -18.82 -1.05 1.96
C ARG A 96 -19.65 0.20 1.73
N ILE A 97 -20.31 0.28 0.57
CA ILE A 97 -21.30 1.33 0.27
C ILE A 97 -22.67 0.68 0.24
N VAL A 98 -23.58 1.14 1.10
CA VAL A 98 -24.97 0.72 1.15
C VAL A 98 -25.85 1.86 0.64
N LYS A 99 -26.82 1.55 -0.21
CA LYS A 99 -27.79 2.53 -0.72
C LYS A 99 -28.90 2.71 0.31
N LEU A 100 -29.15 3.94 0.74
CA LEU A 100 -30.21 4.23 1.71
C LEU A 100 -31.50 4.74 1.05
N GLY A 101 -31.39 5.45 -0.07
CA GLY A 101 -32.54 6.03 -0.78
C GLY A 101 -32.21 7.40 -1.34
N SER A 102 -33.24 8.24 -1.51
CA SER A 102 -33.08 9.64 -1.95
C SER A 102 -33.42 10.62 -0.83
N ARG A 103 -32.68 11.71 -0.76
CA ARG A 103 -32.92 12.78 0.19
C ARG A 103 -34.19 13.56 -0.19
N ARG A 104 -35.00 13.88 0.81
CA ARG A 104 -36.19 14.74 0.65
C ARG A 104 -35.74 16.17 0.30
N GLY A 105 -36.35 16.74 -0.74
CA GLY A 105 -36.11 18.12 -1.19
C GLY A 105 -35.39 18.18 -2.54
N ASP A 106 -34.15 17.68 -2.61
CA ASP A 106 -33.32 17.70 -3.83
C ASP A 106 -33.29 16.34 -4.57
N ASN A 107 -33.96 15.32 -4.04
CA ASN A 107 -33.97 13.94 -4.54
C ASN A 107 -32.56 13.36 -4.76
N ALA A 108 -31.56 13.86 -4.02
CA ALA A 108 -30.18 13.40 -4.18
C ALA A 108 -30.02 11.98 -3.61
N PRO A 109 -29.42 11.03 -4.35
CA PRO A 109 -29.24 9.66 -3.85
C PRO A 109 -28.23 9.64 -2.70
N ILE A 110 -28.65 9.09 -1.57
CA ILE A 110 -27.85 8.94 -0.35
C ILE A 110 -27.33 7.52 -0.22
N SER A 111 -26.13 7.40 0.34
CA SER A 111 -25.47 6.14 0.60
C SER A 111 -24.68 6.21 1.89
N LEU A 112 -24.73 5.13 2.65
CA LEU A 112 -23.90 4.89 3.82
C LEU A 112 -22.59 4.27 3.38
N LEU A 113 -21.46 4.87 3.76
CA LEU A 113 -20.15 4.26 3.65
C LEU A 113 -19.73 3.77 5.04
N GLU A 114 -19.40 2.48 5.16
CA GLU A 114 -19.02 1.84 6.42
C GLU A 114 -17.75 1.00 6.27
N LEU A 115 -17.05 0.81 7.38
CA LEU A 115 -15.97 -0.16 7.52
C LEU A 115 -16.55 -1.58 7.57
N VAL A 116 -15.91 -2.51 6.87
CA VAL A 116 -16.34 -3.92 6.86
C VAL A 116 -15.89 -4.60 8.16
N GLU A 117 -16.81 -5.04 9.00
CA GLU A 117 -16.46 -5.71 10.27
C GLU A 117 -16.32 -7.23 10.14
N GLU A 118 -16.83 -7.81 9.05
CA GLU A 118 -16.75 -9.23 8.77
C GLU A 118 -15.30 -9.71 8.65
N ALA A 119 -14.98 -10.81 9.33
CA ALA A 119 -13.71 -11.51 9.19
C ALA A 119 -13.48 -11.91 7.72
N PHE A 120 -12.26 -11.72 7.23
CA PHE A 120 -11.93 -12.07 5.86
C PHE A 120 -11.53 -13.55 5.79
N GLU A 121 -12.44 -14.40 5.33
CA GLU A 121 -12.08 -15.76 4.97
C GLU A 121 -11.48 -15.79 3.55
N PRO A 122 -10.22 -16.25 3.37
CA PRO A 122 -9.63 -16.36 2.05
C PRO A 122 -10.37 -17.44 1.27
N LYS A 123 -11.19 -17.03 0.29
CA LYS A 123 -11.77 -17.97 -0.68
C LYS A 123 -10.63 -18.73 -1.35
N ARG A 124 -10.52 -20.02 -1.07
CA ARG A 124 -9.55 -20.93 -1.72
C ARG A 124 -9.68 -20.74 -3.24
N LYS A 125 -8.57 -20.36 -3.89
CA LYS A 125 -8.53 -20.27 -5.36
C LYS A 125 -8.94 -21.65 -5.91
N LYS A 126 -10.12 -21.75 -6.51
CA LYS A 126 -10.45 -22.90 -7.36
C LYS A 126 -9.39 -22.91 -8.46
N LYS A 127 -8.50 -23.92 -8.47
CA LYS A 127 -7.64 -24.19 -9.61
C LYS A 127 -8.58 -24.35 -10.81
N SER A 128 -8.56 -23.39 -11.72
CA SER A 128 -9.24 -23.53 -13.00
C SER A 128 -8.67 -24.79 -13.66
N LYS A 129 -9.52 -25.79 -13.91
CA LYS A 129 -9.19 -26.95 -14.75
C LYS A 129 -8.54 -26.41 -16.02
N ALA A 130 -7.28 -26.77 -16.25
CA ALA A 130 -6.64 -26.58 -17.54
C ALA A 130 -7.50 -27.33 -18.56
N THR A 131 -8.13 -26.60 -19.48
CA THR A 131 -8.70 -27.19 -20.70
C THR A 131 -7.55 -27.84 -21.46
N PRO A 132 -7.57 -29.15 -21.74
CA PRO A 132 -6.55 -29.77 -22.56
C PRO A 132 -6.64 -29.17 -23.96
N LYS A 133 -5.56 -28.51 -24.37
CA LYS A 133 -5.38 -27.98 -25.72
C LYS A 133 -5.36 -29.18 -26.68
N ALA A 134 -6.34 -29.25 -27.58
CA ALA A 134 -6.46 -30.31 -28.58
C ALA A 134 -5.14 -30.47 -29.37
N PRO A 135 -4.69 -31.72 -29.64
CA PRO A 135 -3.47 -31.95 -30.40
C PRO A 135 -3.67 -31.54 -31.86
N LYS A 136 -2.75 -30.71 -32.38
CA LYS A 136 -2.65 -30.45 -33.82
C LYS A 136 -2.24 -31.76 -34.54
N PRO A 137 -2.84 -32.10 -35.69
CA PRO A 137 -2.48 -33.31 -36.41
C PRO A 137 -1.08 -33.21 -37.01
N VAL A 138 -0.31 -34.28 -36.79
CA VAL A 138 1.02 -34.55 -37.34
C VAL A 138 0.90 -34.80 -38.85
N LYS A 139 1.70 -34.10 -39.65
CA LYS A 139 2.10 -34.55 -41.00
C LYS A 139 3.62 -34.75 -41.00
N GLU A 140 4.05 -36.00 -41.16
CA GLU A 140 5.43 -36.43 -41.48
C GLU A 140 5.76 -36.11 -42.96
N LYS A 141 6.83 -35.33 -43.23
CA LYS A 141 8.22 -35.68 -43.70
C LYS A 141 8.36 -36.02 -45.19
N PRO A 142 9.46 -35.56 -45.85
CA PRO A 142 10.77 -36.24 -45.82
C PRO A 142 11.98 -35.29 -45.57
N LYS A 143 12.89 -35.58 -44.61
CA LYS A 143 14.22 -36.26 -44.68
C LYS A 143 15.29 -35.59 -45.57
N ALA A 144 16.38 -35.06 -44.98
CA ALA A 144 17.76 -35.61 -45.03
C ALA A 144 18.87 -34.67 -44.47
N LYS A 145 19.92 -35.30 -43.87
CA LYS A 145 21.25 -34.82 -43.36
C LYS A 145 21.26 -34.21 -41.93
N SER A 146 21.71 -34.88 -40.84
CA SER A 146 23.02 -35.52 -40.49
C SER A 146 24.18 -34.50 -40.56
N GLN A 147 24.81 -34.07 -39.45
CA GLN A 147 25.90 -34.75 -38.69
C GLN A 147 26.00 -34.19 -37.23
N LYS A 148 26.08 -35.06 -36.20
CA LYS A 148 27.21 -35.36 -35.25
C LYS A 148 27.85 -34.13 -34.54
N LYS A 149 27.82 -33.99 -33.20
CA LYS A 149 28.50 -34.71 -32.06
C LYS A 149 30.02 -34.42 -31.92
N GLU A 150 30.37 -33.63 -30.90
CA GLU A 150 31.59 -33.60 -30.05
C GLU A 150 31.25 -32.61 -28.89
N ALA A 151 31.18 -32.91 -27.58
CA ALA A 151 32.13 -33.50 -26.62
C ALA A 151 33.47 -32.73 -26.63
N ALA A 152 33.67 -31.75 -25.73
CA ALA A 152 34.21 -31.88 -24.37
C ALA A 152 35.75 -31.73 -24.35
N GLU A 153 36.23 -30.70 -23.62
CA GLU A 153 37.63 -30.26 -23.27
C GLU A 153 37.77 -28.77 -23.63
N GLU A 154 38.26 -27.81 -22.86
CA GLU A 154 38.95 -27.69 -21.55
C GLU A 154 38.74 -26.20 -21.15
N LEU A 155 38.26 -25.86 -19.95
CA LEU A 155 39.03 -25.47 -18.75
C LEU A 155 39.85 -24.16 -18.86
N GLY A 156 39.56 -23.23 -17.93
CA GLY A 156 40.33 -21.99 -17.68
C GLY A 156 39.47 -20.89 -17.02
N LEU A 157 38.92 -21.08 -15.81
CA LEU A 157 39.46 -20.55 -14.54
C LEU A 157 39.75 -19.03 -14.53
N ILE A 158 38.87 -18.24 -13.89
CA ILE A 158 39.27 -17.12 -13.00
C ILE A 158 38.25 -17.03 -11.85
N GLU A 159 38.53 -17.71 -10.74
CA GLU A 159 38.02 -17.34 -9.41
C GLU A 159 39.02 -16.38 -8.76
N GLY A 160 38.49 -15.34 -8.11
CA GLY A 160 39.01 -14.86 -6.82
C GLY A 160 40.04 -13.73 -6.83
N GLU A 161 39.57 -12.48 -6.70
CA GLU A 161 40.29 -11.50 -5.88
C GLU A 161 39.33 -10.89 -4.83
N LYS A 162 39.78 -10.98 -3.59
CA LYS A 162 39.09 -10.57 -2.35
C LYS A 162 39.05 -9.04 -2.20
N PRO A 163 38.02 -8.48 -1.55
CA PRO A 163 38.03 -7.08 -1.13
C PRO A 163 39.02 -6.86 0.02
N LYS A 164 39.91 -5.87 -0.12
CA LYS A 164 40.78 -5.38 0.96
C LYS A 164 39.97 -4.56 1.97
N GLU A 165 39.95 -5.04 3.21
CA GLU A 165 39.70 -4.25 4.41
C GLU A 165 40.76 -3.14 4.54
N VAL A 166 40.32 -1.91 4.83
CA VAL A 166 41.18 -0.81 5.27
C VAL A 166 40.68 -0.39 6.65
N SER A 167 41.43 -0.80 7.67
CA SER A 167 41.31 -0.37 9.06
C SER A 167 41.90 1.04 9.21
N PRO A 168 41.34 1.90 10.07
CA PRO A 168 41.89 3.23 10.34
C PRO A 168 43.14 3.17 11.24
N PRO A 169 44.16 4.05 11.05
CA PRO A 169 45.27 4.17 12.00
C PRO A 169 44.85 4.97 13.24
N GLN A 170 45.15 4.44 14.41
CA GLN A 170 45.35 5.19 15.64
C GLN A 170 46.85 5.37 15.86
N GLU A 171 47.31 6.59 16.14
CA GLU A 171 48.53 6.86 16.90
C GLU A 171 48.23 7.95 17.95
N GLU A 172 48.78 7.71 19.14
CA GLU A 172 48.61 8.44 20.40
C GLU A 172 49.54 9.66 20.51
N THR A 173 49.13 10.61 21.35
CA THR A 173 49.89 11.47 22.32
C THR A 173 49.10 12.77 22.49
N ALA A 174 48.81 13.34 23.68
CA ALA A 174 49.35 13.14 25.00
C ALA A 174 48.24 13.32 26.07
N GLN A 175 48.49 12.67 27.20
CA GLN A 175 47.80 12.82 28.47
C GLN A 175 48.09 14.19 29.08
N GLU A 176 47.12 14.80 29.75
CA GLU A 176 47.21 15.42 31.08
C GLU A 176 45.75 15.76 31.48
N THR A 177 45.09 14.97 32.34
CA THR A 177 45.02 15.16 33.81
C THR A 177 44.53 16.57 34.15
N ILE A 178 43.34 16.82 34.71
CA ILE A 178 43.00 16.59 36.13
C ILE A 178 41.58 17.14 36.41
N LEU A 179 40.74 16.29 37.01
CA LEU A 179 39.77 16.52 38.11
C LEU A 179 38.66 17.60 37.99
N GLU A 180 37.41 17.14 37.91
CA GLU A 180 36.30 17.65 38.77
C GLU A 180 36.67 17.42 40.25
N PRO A 181 36.21 18.21 41.26
CA PRO A 181 34.81 18.62 41.49
C PRO A 181 34.71 20.08 42.04
N GLU A 182 33.55 20.74 42.23
CA GLU A 182 32.54 20.52 43.27
C GLU A 182 31.33 21.43 43.06
N LYS A 183 30.19 20.97 43.59
CA LYS A 183 29.01 21.77 43.94
C LYS A 183 29.34 22.85 44.99
N LYS A 184 28.79 24.07 44.83
CA LYS A 184 28.33 25.02 45.88
C LYS A 184 27.66 26.21 45.15
N THR A 185 26.34 26.31 45.18
CA THR A 185 25.55 27.28 45.99
C THR A 185 26.01 28.73 45.86
N GLU A 186 25.20 29.54 45.18
CA GLU A 186 24.64 30.83 45.64
C GLU A 186 23.41 31.18 44.78
#